data_AF-A0A067CBW2-F1
#
_entry.id   AF-A0A067CBW2-F1
#
_cell.length_a   1.000
_cell.length_b   1.000
_cell.length_c   1.000
_cell.angle_alpha   90.00
_cell.angle_beta   90.00
_cell.angle_gamma   90.00
#
_symmetry.space_group_name_H-M   'P 1'
#
loop_
_entity.id
_entity.type
_entity.pdbx_description
1 polymer ?
#
loop_
_entity_poly.entity_id
_entity_poly.type
_entity_poly.pdbx_seq_one_letter_code
_entity_poly.pdbx_strand_id
1 'polypeptide(L)'
;MTQRTPYMEACERANAPILRELLRAGAHLHWRDKQNRCAADGIIDATIRAMHDAAASTWTPATSGLFPTPFRKAGLALAFVAKCQATASARAQKCATRVALAARIALQKRLVECKVRYDTEKRQSDGQLVLIRRRATMDAVDERFDGARAAILVDAEAAVLARRRASEPRALCTSDLFRILSYCTYVPMAPSHVRISASVPSRAVADQLAANAVTMDAICAEMLAIEATQTIDPSRGVSCLKESGESQATVRVTILEARHLPRRVNRQLIDPFVRVRVLEKSGQVAAPFEATDPRFDDEWPSWDHALTFPVPSIHCDVHVQVVDTASGRPELAGEVRLPLRSYLDQKEHDEWLTLPPTLKQQLLEGPNARTPPATLHVLIAFTHAKV
;
A
#
# COMPACT_ATOMS: atom_id res chain seq x y z
N MET A 1 -32.17 5.64 -3.56
CA MET A 1 -31.68 6.50 -2.47
C MET A 1 -30.67 7.49 -3.03
N THR A 2 -30.92 8.79 -2.89
CA THR A 2 -30.00 9.86 -3.32
C THR A 2 -28.79 9.90 -2.38
N GLN A 3 -27.56 9.78 -2.91
CA GLN A 3 -26.31 9.84 -2.12
C GLN A 3 -25.91 11.28 -1.77
N ARG A 4 -26.81 12.03 -1.12
CA ARG A 4 -26.50 13.39 -0.65
C ARG A 4 -25.82 13.32 0.72
N THR A 5 -24.74 14.08 0.91
CA THR A 5 -24.04 14.13 2.19
C THR A 5 -24.87 14.92 3.22
N PRO A 6 -24.68 14.69 4.54
CA PRO A 6 -25.32 15.50 5.58
C PRO A 6 -25.05 17.00 5.43
N TYR A 7 -23.88 17.36 4.88
CA TYR A 7 -23.52 18.73 4.55
C TYR A 7 -24.36 19.30 3.40
N MET A 8 -24.55 18.54 2.32
CA MET A 8 -25.40 18.94 1.19
C MET A 8 -26.87 19.14 1.61
N GLU A 9 -27.39 18.25 2.45
CA GLU A 9 -28.74 18.38 3.03
C GLU A 9 -28.87 19.61 3.94
N ALA A 10 -27.85 19.90 4.76
CA ALA A 10 -27.84 21.09 5.62
C ALA A 10 -27.77 22.41 4.82
N CYS A 11 -27.03 22.40 3.69
CA CYS A 11 -26.97 23.51 2.73
C CYS A 11 -28.33 23.77 2.06
N GLU A 12 -28.99 22.72 1.60
CA GLU A 12 -30.29 22.80 0.92
C GLU A 12 -31.39 23.29 1.87
N ARG A 13 -31.34 22.88 3.14
CA ARG A 13 -32.31 23.28 4.18
C ARG A 13 -31.99 24.62 4.84
N ALA A 14 -30.96 25.32 4.38
CA ALA A 14 -30.52 26.62 4.90
C ALA A 14 -30.33 26.67 6.44
N ASN A 15 -29.74 25.64 7.05
CA ASN A 15 -29.53 25.60 8.51
C ASN A 15 -28.10 26.01 8.90
N ALA A 16 -27.88 27.31 9.12
CA ALA A 16 -26.57 27.87 9.43
C ALA A 16 -25.89 27.31 10.72
N PRO A 17 -26.62 27.08 11.84
CA PRO A 17 -26.04 26.42 13.02
C PRO A 17 -25.48 25.03 12.74
N ILE A 18 -26.25 24.18 12.04
CA ILE A 18 -25.83 22.81 11.69
C ILE A 18 -24.64 22.85 10.73
N LEU A 19 -24.67 23.76 9.76
CA LEU A 19 -23.58 23.95 8.81
C LEU A 19 -22.26 24.29 9.51
N ARG A 20 -22.30 25.15 10.54
CA ARG A 20 -21.12 25.47 11.37
C ARG A 20 -20.58 24.25 12.11
N GLU A 21 -21.45 23.43 12.69
CA GLU A 21 -21.00 22.21 13.40
C GLU A 21 -20.43 21.17 12.43
N LEU A 22 -21.03 21.01 11.24
CA LEU A 22 -20.50 20.09 10.23
C LEU A 22 -19.13 20.56 9.70
N LEU A 23 -18.94 21.87 9.48
CA LEU A 23 -17.64 22.42 9.12
C LEU A 23 -16.62 22.27 10.25
N ARG A 24 -17.04 22.43 11.52
CA ARG A 24 -16.19 22.14 12.69
C ARG A 24 -15.79 20.68 12.78
N ALA A 25 -16.67 19.77 12.38
CA ALA A 25 -16.44 18.33 12.35
C ALA A 25 -15.64 17.86 11.11
N GLY A 26 -15.22 18.77 10.23
CA GLY A 26 -14.36 18.45 9.09
C GLY A 26 -15.11 18.07 7.81
N ALA A 27 -16.37 18.47 7.65
CA ALA A 27 -17.13 18.22 6.42
C ALA A 27 -16.41 18.78 5.18
N HIS A 28 -16.31 17.96 4.13
CA HIS A 28 -15.61 18.32 2.90
C HIS A 28 -16.45 19.23 2.00
N LEU A 29 -16.07 20.51 1.91
CA LEU A 29 -16.73 21.56 1.13
C LEU A 29 -16.80 21.25 -0.40
N HIS A 30 -15.82 20.53 -0.93
CA HIS A 30 -15.68 20.30 -2.38
C HIS A 30 -16.22 18.94 -2.86
N TRP A 31 -16.94 18.23 -2.00
CA TRP A 31 -17.52 16.93 -2.36
C TRP A 31 -18.60 17.10 -3.44
N ARG A 32 -18.60 16.20 -4.44
CA ARG A 32 -19.62 16.15 -5.50
C ARG A 32 -20.47 14.88 -5.39
N ASP A 33 -21.78 15.00 -5.60
CA ASP A 33 -22.69 13.85 -5.60
C ASP A 33 -22.56 13.02 -6.90
N LYS A 34 -23.27 11.89 -6.99
CA LYS A 34 -23.30 11.04 -8.21
C LYS A 34 -23.86 11.76 -9.44
N GLN A 35 -24.55 12.87 -9.25
CA GLN A 35 -25.09 13.74 -10.30
C GLN A 35 -24.14 14.91 -10.60
N ASN A 36 -22.91 14.87 -10.08
CA ASN A 36 -21.86 15.88 -10.23
C ASN A 36 -22.20 17.26 -9.64
N ARG A 37 -23.21 17.33 -8.76
CA ARG A 37 -23.62 18.56 -8.06
C ARG A 37 -22.80 18.74 -6.78
N CYS A 38 -22.41 19.98 -6.49
CA CYS A 38 -21.72 20.34 -5.27
C CYS A 38 -22.69 20.98 -4.27
N ALA A 39 -22.26 21.11 -3.01
CA ALA A 39 -23.08 21.74 -1.98
C ALA A 39 -23.48 23.17 -2.34
N ALA A 40 -22.64 23.91 -3.08
CA ALA A 40 -22.91 25.28 -3.52
C ALA A 40 -24.12 25.39 -4.46
N ASP A 41 -24.38 24.37 -5.29
CA ASP A 41 -25.47 24.37 -6.28
C ASP A 41 -26.86 24.36 -5.61
N GLY A 42 -26.96 23.91 -4.36
CA GLY A 42 -28.21 23.81 -3.60
C GLY A 42 -28.43 24.93 -2.56
N ILE A 43 -27.48 25.85 -2.38
CA ILE A 43 -27.60 26.90 -1.36
C ILE A 43 -28.45 28.03 -1.93
N ILE A 44 -29.65 28.25 -1.40
CA ILE A 44 -30.52 29.37 -1.79
C ILE A 44 -30.27 30.61 -0.92
N ASP A 45 -29.86 30.40 0.34
CA ASP A 45 -29.67 31.45 1.34
C ASP A 45 -28.33 32.19 1.17
N ALA A 46 -28.38 33.52 1.06
CA ALA A 46 -27.21 34.38 0.83
C ALA A 46 -26.20 34.37 1.99
N THR A 47 -26.69 34.25 3.24
CA THR A 47 -25.86 34.19 4.45
C THR A 47 -25.08 32.88 4.53
N ILE A 48 -25.71 31.76 4.13
CA ILE A 48 -25.06 30.45 4.11
C ILE A 48 -24.08 30.34 2.95
N ARG A 49 -24.41 30.94 1.81
CA ARG A 49 -23.50 31.03 0.66
C ARG A 49 -22.23 31.80 1.04
N ALA A 50 -22.38 32.94 1.71
CA ALA A 50 -21.23 33.70 2.23
C ALA A 50 -20.39 32.90 3.24
N MET A 51 -21.01 32.06 4.07
CA MET A 51 -20.29 31.19 5.02
C MET A 51 -19.54 30.05 4.33
N HIS A 52 -20.15 29.44 3.32
CA HIS A 52 -19.53 28.43 2.47
C HIS A 52 -18.32 29.01 1.71
N ASP A 53 -18.48 30.18 1.10
CA ASP A 53 -17.42 30.86 0.33
C ASP A 53 -16.25 31.32 1.22
N ALA A 54 -16.55 31.78 2.44
CA ALA A 54 -15.55 32.10 3.45
C ALA A 54 -14.77 30.87 3.96
N ALA A 55 -15.41 29.69 3.99
CA ALA A 55 -14.77 28.44 4.39
C ALA A 55 -13.96 27.79 3.24
N ALA A 56 -14.35 28.03 1.98
CA ALA A 56 -13.67 27.52 0.79
C ALA A 56 -12.47 28.38 0.33
N SER A 57 -12.39 29.63 0.77
CA SER A 57 -11.27 30.53 0.45
C SER A 57 -10.06 30.34 1.37
N THR A 58 -8.87 30.75 0.91
CA THR A 58 -7.63 30.71 1.69
C THR A 58 -7.81 31.39 3.05
N TRP A 59 -7.34 30.74 4.12
CA TRP A 59 -7.52 31.21 5.49
C TRP A 59 -7.00 32.65 5.68
N THR A 60 -7.85 33.52 6.24
CA THR A 60 -7.52 34.91 6.58
C THR A 60 -7.95 35.25 8.01
N PRO A 61 -7.41 36.31 8.63
CA PRO A 61 -7.86 36.76 9.95
C PRO A 61 -9.37 37.08 10.02
N ALA A 62 -9.99 37.46 8.90
CA ALA A 62 -11.43 37.71 8.81
C ALA A 62 -12.28 36.43 8.91
N THR A 63 -11.74 35.27 8.53
CA THR A 63 -12.43 33.97 8.62
C THR A 63 -12.12 33.20 9.92
N SER A 64 -11.43 33.85 10.86
CA SER A 64 -10.94 33.27 12.12
C SER A 64 -12.01 32.83 13.11
N GLY A 65 -13.22 33.39 13.03
CA GLY A 65 -14.35 33.06 13.92
C GLY A 65 -15.05 31.74 13.60
N LEU A 66 -14.74 31.10 12.47
CA LEU A 66 -15.39 29.87 12.00
C LEU A 66 -14.81 28.59 12.62
N PHE A 67 -13.56 28.61 13.12
CA PHE A 67 -12.84 27.41 13.60
C PHE A 67 -12.21 27.58 15.01
N PRO A 68 -12.30 26.60 15.93
CA PRO A 68 -11.78 26.70 17.30
C PRO A 68 -10.25 26.88 17.42
N THR A 69 -9.78 27.51 18.51
CA THR A 69 -8.35 27.78 18.83
C THR A 69 -7.41 26.56 18.81
N PRO A 70 -7.80 25.37 19.27
CA PRO A 70 -6.95 24.17 19.19
C PRO A 70 -6.76 23.69 17.75
N PHE A 71 -7.82 23.72 16.93
CA PHE A 71 -7.77 23.39 15.50
C PHE A 71 -6.90 24.39 14.73
N ARG A 72 -6.95 25.67 15.12
CA ARG A 72 -6.06 26.72 14.61
C ARG A 72 -4.58 26.43 14.90
N LYS A 73 -4.24 25.97 16.11
CA LYS A 73 -2.86 25.64 16.48
C LYS A 73 -2.36 24.37 15.77
N ALA A 74 -3.18 23.33 15.71
CA ALA A 74 -2.86 22.09 15.00
C ALA A 74 -2.71 22.31 13.50
N GLY A 75 -3.62 23.05 12.86
CA GLY A 75 -3.55 23.39 11.44
C GLY A 75 -2.34 24.26 11.10
N LEU A 76 -2.00 25.24 11.94
CA LEU A 76 -0.82 26.10 11.73
C LEU A 76 0.49 25.34 11.98
N ALA A 77 0.52 24.43 12.95
CA ALA A 77 1.64 23.53 13.17
C ALA A 77 1.82 22.58 11.98
N LEU A 78 0.76 21.94 11.48
CA LEU A 78 0.82 21.08 10.30
C LEU A 78 1.23 21.84 9.04
N ALA A 79 0.71 23.06 8.84
CA ALA A 79 1.10 23.92 7.72
C ALA A 79 2.57 24.36 7.81
N PHE A 80 3.06 24.67 9.02
CA PHE A 80 4.47 24.98 9.26
C PHE A 80 5.37 23.78 9.00
N VAL A 81 4.98 22.59 9.48
CA VAL A 81 5.69 21.33 9.23
C VAL A 81 5.74 21.03 7.74
N ALA A 82 4.60 21.12 7.03
CA ALA A 82 4.53 20.94 5.58
C ALA A 82 5.44 21.94 4.85
N LYS A 83 5.47 23.21 5.27
CA LYS A 83 6.37 24.23 4.72
C LYS A 83 7.84 23.93 4.97
N CYS A 84 8.20 23.50 6.19
CA CYS A 84 9.56 23.09 6.54
C CYS A 84 10.00 21.86 5.74
N GLN A 85 9.14 20.86 5.60
CA GLN A 85 9.39 19.67 4.78
C GLN A 85 9.55 20.01 3.31
N ALA A 86 8.68 20.84 2.73
CA ALA A 86 8.78 21.29 1.35
C ALA A 86 10.09 22.06 1.10
N THR A 87 10.48 22.93 2.03
CA THR A 87 11.73 23.70 1.94
C THR A 87 12.96 22.80 2.07
N ALA A 88 12.95 21.84 3.01
CA ALA A 88 14.03 20.89 3.21
C ALA A 88 14.17 19.94 2.00
N SER A 89 13.05 19.43 1.48
CA SER A 89 12.99 18.60 0.27
C SER A 89 13.52 19.35 -0.95
N ALA A 90 13.09 20.59 -1.17
CA ALA A 90 13.59 21.42 -2.28
C ALA A 90 15.11 21.68 -2.18
N ARG A 91 15.63 21.90 -0.96
CA ARG A 91 17.08 22.06 -0.73
C ARG A 91 17.84 20.76 -0.97
N ALA A 92 17.32 19.63 -0.48
CA ALA A 92 17.90 18.30 -0.69
C ALA A 92 17.94 17.94 -2.18
N GLN A 93 16.85 18.19 -2.91
CA GLN A 93 16.76 17.97 -4.36
C GLN A 93 17.74 18.83 -5.14
N LYS A 94 17.88 20.13 -4.79
CA LYS A 94 18.89 21.01 -5.38
C LYS A 94 20.31 20.52 -5.11
N CYS A 95 20.61 20.11 -3.88
CA CYS A 95 21.93 19.58 -3.51
C CYS A 95 22.23 18.26 -4.26
N ALA A 96 21.29 17.32 -4.26
CA ALA A 96 21.39 16.04 -4.96
C ALA A 96 21.60 16.22 -6.47
N THR A 97 20.90 17.20 -7.07
CA THR A 97 21.07 17.53 -8.50
C THR A 97 22.46 18.09 -8.78
N ARG A 98 22.98 18.97 -7.92
CA ARG A 98 24.35 19.51 -8.05
C ARG A 98 25.41 18.43 -7.92
N VAL A 99 25.27 17.52 -6.94
CA VAL A 99 26.18 16.39 -6.74
C VAL A 99 26.15 15.43 -7.92
N ALA A 100 24.96 15.08 -8.41
CA ALA A 100 24.81 14.22 -9.58
C ALA A 100 25.38 14.86 -10.86
N LEU A 101 25.23 16.18 -11.04
CA LEU A 101 25.83 16.90 -12.16
C LEU A 101 27.37 16.89 -12.10
N ALA A 102 27.95 17.10 -10.90
CA ALA A 102 29.39 17.02 -10.71
C ALA A 102 29.92 15.61 -10.99
N ALA A 103 29.23 14.58 -10.49
CA ALA A 103 29.57 13.17 -10.76
C ALA A 103 29.50 12.86 -12.26
N ARG A 104 28.44 13.31 -12.96
CA ARG A 104 28.30 13.15 -14.42
C ARG A 104 29.49 13.75 -15.16
N ILE A 105 29.88 14.98 -14.82
CA ILE A 105 31.02 15.65 -15.46
C ILE A 105 32.33 14.90 -15.20
N ALA A 106 32.56 14.42 -13.97
CA ALA A 106 33.75 13.65 -13.62
C ALA A 106 33.82 12.31 -14.38
N LEU A 107 32.70 11.59 -14.46
CA LEU A 107 32.61 10.32 -15.19
C LEU A 107 32.78 10.53 -16.70
N GLN A 108 32.24 11.62 -17.25
CA GLN A 108 32.44 11.98 -18.66
C GLN A 108 33.91 12.29 -18.96
N LYS A 109 34.62 13.00 -18.07
CA LYS A 109 36.07 13.23 -18.21
C LYS A 109 36.84 11.91 -18.20
N ARG A 110 36.58 11.03 -17.22
CA ARG A 110 37.20 9.69 -17.16
C ARG A 110 36.94 8.88 -18.43
N LEU A 111 35.72 8.90 -18.96
CA LEU A 111 35.39 8.19 -20.20
C LEU A 111 36.18 8.73 -21.40
N VAL A 112 36.30 10.05 -21.53
CA VAL A 112 37.10 10.70 -22.58
C VAL A 112 38.57 10.32 -22.44
N GLU A 113 39.14 10.38 -21.23
CA GLU A 113 40.51 9.97 -20.95
C GLU A 113 40.75 8.50 -21.32
N CYS A 114 39.86 7.60 -20.92
CA CYS A 114 39.92 6.18 -21.29
C CYS A 114 39.86 5.99 -22.82
N LYS A 115 39.02 6.74 -23.52
CA LYS A 115 38.90 6.67 -24.98
C LYS A 115 40.15 7.19 -25.68
N VAL A 116 40.70 8.33 -25.25
CA VAL A 116 41.94 8.89 -25.80
C VAL A 116 43.09 7.91 -25.61
N ARG A 117 43.18 7.30 -24.42
CA ARG A 117 44.19 6.28 -24.14
C ARG A 117 44.01 5.06 -25.05
N TYR A 118 42.79 4.57 -25.20
CA TYR A 118 42.45 3.47 -26.11
C TYR A 118 42.88 3.78 -27.55
N ASP A 119 42.51 4.95 -28.08
CA ASP A 119 42.85 5.35 -29.45
C ASP A 119 44.37 5.48 -29.64
N THR A 120 45.10 5.90 -28.60
CA THR A 120 46.57 6.01 -28.62
C THR A 120 47.22 4.62 -28.62
N GLU A 121 46.79 3.73 -27.73
CA GLU A 121 47.31 2.36 -27.64
C GLU A 121 46.96 1.53 -28.89
N LYS A 122 45.77 1.77 -29.48
CA LYS A 122 45.35 1.18 -30.77
C LYS A 122 46.28 1.59 -31.91
N ARG A 123 46.61 2.88 -32.05
CA ARG A 123 47.57 3.35 -33.07
C ARG A 123 48.96 2.76 -32.88
N GLN A 124 49.40 2.57 -31.63
CA GLN A 124 50.68 1.91 -31.33
C GLN A 124 50.66 0.42 -31.72
N SER A 125 49.53 -0.25 -31.52
CA SER A 125 49.29 -1.63 -31.95
C SER A 125 49.31 -1.75 -33.48
N ASP A 126 48.75 -0.77 -34.20
CA ASP A 126 48.76 -0.74 -35.66
C ASP A 126 50.18 -0.68 -36.27
N GLY A 127 51.16 -0.17 -35.52
CA GLY A 127 52.58 -0.17 -35.91
C GLY A 127 53.30 -1.52 -35.72
N GLN A 128 52.65 -2.54 -35.15
CA GLN A 128 53.24 -3.86 -34.96
C GLN A 128 53.25 -4.67 -36.27
N LEU A 129 54.44 -5.03 -36.74
CA LEU A 129 54.63 -5.81 -37.98
C LEU A 129 54.22 -7.29 -37.84
N VAL A 130 54.28 -7.85 -36.63
CA VAL A 130 53.94 -9.25 -36.35
C VAL A 130 52.47 -9.36 -35.97
N LEU A 131 51.66 -9.98 -36.85
CA LEU A 131 50.21 -10.09 -36.69
C LEU A 131 49.75 -10.70 -35.36
N ILE A 132 50.44 -11.74 -34.88
CA ILE A 132 50.11 -12.39 -33.60
C ILE A 132 50.34 -11.44 -32.43
N ARG A 133 51.44 -10.66 -32.45
CA ARG A 133 51.73 -9.67 -31.41
C ARG A 133 50.74 -8.51 -31.47
N ARG A 134 50.40 -8.03 -32.66
CA ARG A 134 49.37 -7.00 -32.88
C ARG A 134 48.01 -7.40 -32.33
N ARG A 135 47.61 -8.65 -32.56
CA ARG A 135 46.35 -9.19 -32.02
C ARG A 135 46.38 -9.24 -30.49
N ALA A 136 47.42 -9.83 -29.91
CA ALA A 136 47.55 -9.92 -28.45
C ALA A 136 47.60 -8.53 -27.78
N THR A 137 48.25 -7.54 -28.39
CA THR A 137 48.23 -6.16 -27.89
C THR A 137 46.85 -5.53 -28.03
N MET A 138 46.13 -5.76 -29.13
CA MET A 138 44.76 -5.26 -29.27
C MET A 138 43.80 -5.86 -28.25
N ASP A 139 43.83 -7.19 -28.08
CA ASP A 139 42.93 -7.88 -27.14
C ASP A 139 43.11 -7.32 -25.71
N ALA A 140 44.36 -7.08 -25.29
CA ALA A 140 44.66 -6.48 -23.99
C ALA A 140 44.24 -4.99 -23.87
N VAL A 141 44.24 -4.25 -24.97
CA VAL A 141 43.80 -2.85 -25.01
C VAL A 141 42.26 -2.77 -24.95
N ASP A 142 41.57 -3.64 -25.69
CA ASP A 142 40.12 -3.79 -25.67
C ASP A 142 39.64 -4.20 -24.27
N GLU A 143 40.26 -5.22 -23.65
CA GLU A 143 39.91 -5.68 -22.30
C GLU A 143 40.06 -4.57 -21.24
N ARG A 144 41.13 -3.79 -21.30
CA ARG A 144 41.32 -2.64 -20.38
C ARG A 144 40.27 -1.55 -20.59
N PHE A 145 39.93 -1.25 -21.84
CA PHE A 145 38.93 -0.21 -22.14
C PHE A 145 37.52 -0.65 -21.72
N ASP A 146 37.15 -1.90 -21.99
CA ASP A 146 35.87 -2.46 -21.59
C ASP A 146 35.75 -2.56 -20.06
N GLY A 147 36.82 -2.98 -19.38
CA GLY A 147 36.88 -2.97 -17.91
C GLY A 147 36.70 -1.57 -17.32
N ALA A 148 37.38 -0.56 -17.87
CA ALA A 148 37.23 0.83 -17.44
C ALA A 148 35.83 1.38 -17.72
N ARG A 149 35.24 1.05 -18.87
CA ARG A 149 33.87 1.43 -19.25
C ARG A 149 32.84 0.80 -18.32
N ALA A 150 33.00 -0.48 -17.98
CA ALA A 150 32.13 -1.17 -17.03
C ALA A 150 32.18 -0.52 -15.64
N ALA A 151 33.37 -0.20 -15.13
CA ALA A 151 33.52 0.51 -13.86
C ALA A 151 32.84 1.90 -13.86
N ILE A 152 32.98 2.66 -14.95
CA ILE A 152 32.32 3.97 -15.10
C ILE A 152 30.79 3.82 -15.10
N LEU A 153 30.25 2.76 -15.69
CA LEU A 153 28.81 2.49 -15.69
C LEU A 153 28.28 2.17 -14.28
N VAL A 154 29.01 1.37 -13.51
CA VAL A 154 28.67 1.07 -12.10
C VAL A 154 28.69 2.34 -11.25
N ASP A 155 29.71 3.19 -11.42
CA ASP A 155 29.80 4.48 -10.72
C ASP A 155 28.65 5.42 -11.12
N ALA A 156 28.23 5.41 -12.40
CA ALA A 156 27.11 6.18 -12.89
C ALA A 156 25.78 5.72 -12.28
N GLU A 157 25.57 4.41 -12.20
CA GLU A 157 24.38 3.81 -11.57
C GLU A 157 24.31 4.16 -10.08
N ALA A 158 25.43 4.04 -9.36
CA ALA A 158 25.53 4.43 -7.95
C ALA A 158 25.17 5.91 -7.74
N ALA A 159 25.66 6.81 -8.61
CA ALA A 159 25.34 8.23 -8.57
C ALA A 159 23.84 8.53 -8.82
N VAL A 160 23.20 7.79 -9.73
CA VAL A 160 21.75 7.90 -10.00
C VAL A 160 20.94 7.42 -8.79
N LEU A 161 21.30 6.28 -8.20
CA LEU A 161 20.64 5.75 -7.00
C LEU A 161 20.79 6.70 -5.80
N ALA A 162 21.99 7.26 -5.60
CA ALA A 162 22.24 8.25 -4.55
C ALA A 162 21.37 9.50 -4.73
N ARG A 163 21.22 10.00 -5.97
CA ARG A 163 20.33 11.12 -6.28
C ARG A 163 18.88 10.79 -5.94
N ARG A 164 18.42 9.58 -6.30
CA ARG A 164 17.04 9.14 -6.05
C ARG A 164 16.73 9.07 -4.56
N ARG A 165 17.59 8.41 -3.78
CA ARG A 165 17.47 8.33 -2.31
C ARG A 165 17.52 9.70 -1.63
N ALA A 166 18.36 10.61 -2.11
CA ALA A 166 18.46 11.98 -1.58
C ALA A 166 17.27 12.88 -1.95
N SER A 167 16.47 12.49 -2.94
CA SER A 167 15.26 13.21 -3.37
C SER A 167 13.96 12.72 -2.72
N GLU A 168 14.01 11.63 -1.96
CA GLU A 168 12.86 11.12 -1.23
C GLU A 168 12.54 12.03 -0.02
N PRO A 169 11.25 12.30 0.26
CA PRO A 169 10.86 13.06 1.45
C PRO A 169 11.26 12.26 2.70
N ARG A 170 12.13 12.83 3.54
CA ARG A 170 12.49 12.22 4.81
C ARG A 170 11.28 12.20 5.74
N ALA A 171 10.96 11.03 6.27
CA ALA A 171 10.01 10.90 7.36
C ALA A 171 10.48 11.73 8.56
N LEU A 172 9.52 12.34 9.27
CA LEU A 172 9.83 13.05 10.52
C LEU A 172 10.32 12.03 11.53
N CYS A 173 11.50 12.24 12.10
CA CYS A 173 11.93 11.44 13.23
C CYS A 173 11.21 11.89 14.50
N THR A 174 11.19 11.03 15.51
CA THR A 174 10.51 11.29 16.79
C THR A 174 11.01 12.58 17.45
N SER A 175 12.30 12.92 17.31
CA SER A 175 12.85 14.18 17.82
C SER A 175 12.31 15.42 17.11
N ASP A 176 12.05 15.35 15.81
CA ASP A 176 11.45 16.45 15.05
C ASP A 176 10.01 16.67 15.49
N LEU A 177 9.24 15.59 15.69
CA LEU A 177 7.89 15.63 16.24
C LEU A 177 7.85 16.27 17.64
N PHE A 178 8.74 15.86 18.55
CA PHE A 178 8.84 16.48 19.88
C PHE A 178 9.22 17.95 19.83
N ARG A 179 10.12 18.34 18.92
CA ARG A 179 10.49 19.76 18.73
C ARG A 179 9.31 20.58 18.21
N ILE A 180 8.55 20.05 17.27
CA ILE A 180 7.31 20.68 16.75
C ILE A 180 6.26 20.81 17.87
N LEU A 181 6.05 19.75 18.65
CA LEU A 181 5.13 19.76 19.79
C LEU A 181 5.59 20.74 20.87
N SER A 182 6.91 20.91 21.05
CA SER A 182 7.47 21.89 21.99
C SER A 182 7.16 23.35 21.58
N TYR A 183 7.16 23.67 20.28
CA TYR A 183 6.68 24.97 19.78
C TYR A 183 5.17 25.16 19.94
N CYS A 184 4.38 24.07 19.91
CA CYS A 184 2.94 24.12 20.12
C CYS A 184 2.57 24.29 21.61
N THR A 185 3.48 23.92 22.51
CA THR A 185 3.31 23.96 23.97
C THR A 185 3.99 25.18 24.62
N TYR A 186 4.87 25.89 23.91
CA TYR A 186 5.46 27.14 24.38
C TYR A 186 4.40 28.25 24.48
N VAL A 187 3.86 28.41 25.69
CA VAL A 187 3.26 29.66 26.16
C VAL A 187 4.40 30.48 26.77
N PRO A 188 4.84 31.60 26.18
CA PRO A 188 5.61 32.56 26.93
C PRO A 188 4.66 33.21 27.95
N MET A 189 4.80 32.86 29.23
CA MET A 189 4.42 33.76 30.34
C MET A 189 5.37 34.98 30.27
N ALA A 190 5.03 36.25 30.44
CA ALA A 190 3.83 37.10 30.61
C ALA A 190 4.35 38.57 30.47
N PRO A 191 3.58 39.69 30.61
CA PRO A 191 2.16 39.88 30.97
C PRO A 191 1.40 40.73 29.90
N SER A 192 0.08 40.93 29.87
CA SER A 192 -0.95 41.11 30.90
C SER A 192 -2.35 40.81 30.30
N HIS A 193 -3.30 40.45 31.15
CA HIS A 193 -4.69 40.04 30.85
C HIS A 193 -4.87 38.56 30.51
N VAL A 194 -4.59 37.74 31.51
CA VAL A 194 -5.11 36.38 31.62
C VAL A 194 -6.64 36.46 31.74
N ARG A 195 -7.37 36.14 30.66
CA ARG A 195 -8.70 35.51 30.77
C ARG A 195 -8.46 34.00 30.84
N ILE A 196 -8.52 33.46 32.05
CA ILE A 196 -8.64 32.01 32.27
C ILE A 196 -9.98 31.61 31.65
N SER A 197 -9.96 31.11 30.41
CA SER A 197 -11.10 30.36 29.90
C SER A 197 -10.96 28.95 30.46
N ALA A 198 -11.63 28.72 31.59
CA ALA A 198 -11.88 27.41 32.14
C ALA A 198 -12.90 26.67 31.24
N SER A 199 -12.52 26.34 30.01
CA SER A 199 -13.29 25.39 29.21
C SER A 199 -12.71 24.01 29.48
N VAL A 200 -13.20 23.38 30.55
CA VAL A 200 -13.07 21.93 30.73
C VAL A 200 -13.60 21.29 29.44
N PRO A 201 -12.82 20.44 28.74
CA PRO A 201 -13.33 19.73 27.57
C PRO A 201 -14.64 19.03 27.96
N SER A 202 -15.63 19.05 27.07
CA SER A 202 -16.88 18.36 27.36
C SER A 202 -16.57 16.92 27.75
N ARG A 203 -17.29 16.37 28.73
CA ARG A 203 -17.01 15.06 29.30
C ARG A 203 -16.85 13.99 28.20
N ALA A 204 -17.68 14.03 27.17
CA ALA A 204 -17.59 13.16 25.99
C ALA A 204 -16.26 13.26 25.22
N VAL A 205 -15.68 14.45 25.05
CA VAL A 205 -14.39 14.64 24.36
C VAL A 205 -13.24 14.20 25.27
N ALA A 206 -13.34 14.45 26.58
CA ALA A 206 -12.39 13.93 27.55
C ALA A 206 -12.41 12.39 27.61
N ASP A 207 -13.59 11.79 27.59
CA ASP A 207 -13.80 10.34 27.57
C ASP A 207 -13.26 9.72 26.26
N GLN A 208 -13.46 10.37 25.12
CA GLN A 208 -12.93 9.90 23.83
C GLN A 208 -11.40 10.03 23.74
N LEU A 209 -10.83 11.12 24.27
CA LEU A 209 -9.37 11.27 24.37
C LEU A 209 -8.77 10.24 25.32
N ALA A 210 -9.42 9.96 26.44
CA ALA A 210 -9.02 8.89 27.34
C ALA A 210 -9.11 7.52 26.66
N ALA A 211 -10.18 7.24 25.92
CA ALA A 211 -10.33 6.00 25.15
C ALA A 211 -9.23 5.87 24.08
N ASN A 212 -8.92 6.95 23.36
CA ASN A 212 -7.85 6.95 22.36
C ASN A 212 -6.47 6.76 23.01
N ALA A 213 -6.21 7.40 24.15
CA ALA A 213 -4.97 7.21 24.90
C ALA A 213 -4.83 5.74 25.34
N VAL A 214 -5.90 5.13 25.85
CA VAL A 214 -5.93 3.69 26.18
C VAL A 214 -5.66 2.82 24.96
N THR A 215 -6.25 3.14 23.80
CA THR A 215 -5.99 2.42 22.54
C THR A 215 -4.53 2.57 22.10
N MET A 216 -3.96 3.77 22.21
CA MET A 216 -2.56 4.02 21.87
C MET A 216 -1.61 3.26 22.82
N ASP A 217 -1.89 3.29 24.13
CA ASP A 217 -1.13 2.54 25.12
C ASP A 217 -1.23 1.03 24.87
N ALA A 218 -2.39 0.53 24.46
CA ALA A 218 -2.59 -0.87 24.08
C ALA A 218 -1.78 -1.24 22.83
N ILE A 219 -1.78 -0.41 21.80
CA ILE A 219 -0.97 -0.62 20.58
C ILE A 219 0.53 -0.59 20.93
N CYS A 220 0.98 0.39 21.74
CA CYS A 220 2.37 0.47 22.16
C CYS A 220 2.77 -0.76 23.00
N ALA A 221 1.91 -1.23 23.90
CA ALA A 221 2.15 -2.44 24.66
C ALA A 221 2.21 -3.69 23.77
N GLU A 222 1.34 -3.79 22.76
CA GLU A 222 1.36 -4.87 21.78
C GLU A 222 2.65 -4.84 20.94
N MET A 223 3.06 -3.67 20.44
CA MET A 223 4.33 -3.52 19.71
C MET A 223 5.53 -3.94 20.55
N LEU A 224 5.60 -3.49 21.82
CA LEU A 224 6.67 -3.88 22.74
C LEU A 224 6.65 -5.39 23.00
N ALA A 225 5.47 -5.99 23.13
CA ALA A 225 5.34 -7.44 23.30
C ALA A 225 5.79 -8.20 22.04
N ILE A 226 5.43 -7.73 20.84
CA ILE A 226 5.88 -8.30 19.56
C ILE A 226 7.40 -8.17 19.44
N GLU A 227 7.98 -7.00 19.69
CA GLU A 227 9.43 -6.80 19.66
C GLU A 227 10.15 -7.66 20.71
N ALA A 228 9.55 -7.88 21.88
CA ALA A 228 10.11 -8.74 22.92
C ALA A 228 10.06 -10.23 22.52
N THR A 229 8.97 -10.69 21.90
CA THR A 229 8.68 -12.12 21.71
C THR A 229 8.90 -12.64 20.29
N GLN A 230 8.98 -11.78 19.28
CA GLN A 230 9.02 -12.16 17.87
C GLN A 230 10.25 -11.63 17.13
N THR A 231 10.66 -12.36 16.09
CA THR A 231 11.72 -11.99 15.15
C THR A 231 11.36 -12.42 13.74
N ILE A 232 11.84 -11.71 12.73
CA ILE A 232 11.66 -12.10 11.33
C ILE A 232 12.68 -13.18 10.97
N ASP A 233 12.22 -14.34 10.52
CA ASP A 233 13.07 -15.37 9.93
C ASP A 233 13.38 -15.00 8.47
N PRO A 234 14.64 -14.67 8.11
CA PRO A 234 14.99 -14.24 6.76
C PRO A 234 14.87 -15.35 5.72
N SER A 235 14.92 -16.63 6.13
CA SER A 235 14.82 -17.77 5.23
C SER A 235 13.36 -18.08 4.86
N ARG A 236 12.45 -17.94 5.84
CA ARG A 236 11.01 -18.19 5.66
C ARG A 236 10.22 -16.94 5.28
N GLY A 237 10.77 -15.75 5.53
CA GLY A 237 10.17 -14.45 5.26
C GLY A 237 8.98 -14.09 6.16
N VAL A 238 8.83 -14.76 7.30
CA VAL A 238 7.69 -14.62 8.23
C VAL A 238 8.17 -14.24 9.63
N SER A 239 7.29 -13.63 10.42
CA SER A 239 7.50 -13.44 11.86
C SER A 239 7.41 -14.78 12.58
N CYS A 240 8.37 -15.05 13.48
CA CYS A 240 8.45 -16.24 14.30
C CYS A 240 8.62 -15.87 15.78
N LEU A 241 8.13 -16.72 16.68
CA LEU A 241 8.43 -16.59 18.11
C LEU A 241 9.91 -16.84 18.37
N LYS A 242 10.55 -16.00 19.20
CA LYS A 242 11.96 -16.12 19.57
C LYS A 242 12.29 -17.40 20.31
N GLU A 243 11.37 -17.88 21.15
CA GLU A 243 11.59 -19.05 22.01
C GLU A 243 11.44 -20.38 21.25
N SER A 244 10.39 -20.51 20.44
CA SER A 244 10.04 -21.76 19.75
C SER A 244 10.44 -21.80 18.27
N GLY A 245 10.67 -20.64 17.65
CA GLY A 245 10.85 -20.53 16.21
C GLY A 245 9.58 -20.81 15.39
N GLU A 246 8.42 -20.91 16.04
CA GLU A 246 7.14 -21.15 15.37
C GLU A 246 6.66 -19.89 14.64
N SER A 247 6.16 -20.08 13.42
CA SER A 247 5.62 -19.01 12.61
C SER A 247 4.37 -18.40 13.25
N GLN A 248 4.29 -17.08 13.23
CA GLN A 248 3.12 -16.29 13.62
C GLN A 248 2.37 -15.75 12.40
N ALA A 249 2.76 -16.14 11.18
CA ALA A 249 2.10 -15.70 9.98
C ALA A 249 0.78 -16.44 9.76
N THR A 250 -0.23 -15.70 9.28
CA THR A 250 -1.57 -16.22 9.02
C THR A 250 -2.09 -15.71 7.69
N VAL A 251 -2.84 -16.55 6.98
CA VAL A 251 -3.62 -16.12 5.81
C VAL A 251 -5.10 -16.30 6.10
N ARG A 252 -5.89 -15.27 5.84
CA ARG A 252 -7.34 -15.30 5.87
C ARG A 252 -7.86 -15.30 4.43
N VAL A 253 -8.71 -16.28 4.11
CA VAL A 253 -9.33 -16.45 2.80
C VAL A 253 -10.84 -16.42 2.98
N THR A 254 -11.49 -15.41 2.42
CA THR A 254 -12.96 -15.31 2.40
C THR A 254 -13.46 -15.72 1.02
N ILE A 255 -14.30 -16.75 0.98
CA ILE A 255 -14.96 -17.22 -0.24
C ILE A 255 -16.31 -16.51 -0.36
N LEU A 256 -16.45 -15.66 -1.38
CA LEU A 256 -17.66 -14.84 -1.56
C LEU A 256 -18.66 -15.55 -2.46
N GLU A 257 -18.34 -15.68 -3.74
CA GLU A 257 -19.24 -16.25 -4.75
C GLU A 257 -18.47 -16.93 -5.89
N ALA A 258 -19.14 -17.77 -6.66
CA ALA A 258 -18.62 -18.31 -7.91
C ALA A 258 -19.57 -18.00 -9.07
N ARG A 259 -19.06 -18.06 -10.30
CA ARG A 259 -19.85 -17.90 -11.52
C ARG A 259 -19.47 -18.92 -12.56
N HIS A 260 -20.46 -19.30 -13.37
CA HIS A 260 -20.33 -20.21 -14.49
C HIS A 260 -19.65 -21.53 -14.10
N LEU A 261 -20.00 -22.11 -12.95
CA LEU A 261 -19.49 -23.41 -12.53
C LEU A 261 -19.92 -24.55 -13.48
N PRO A 262 -19.17 -25.67 -13.52
CA PRO A 262 -19.45 -26.79 -14.42
C PRO A 262 -20.79 -27.44 -14.16
N ARG A 263 -21.37 -28.01 -15.23
CA ARG A 263 -22.50 -28.93 -15.14
C ARG A 263 -22.01 -30.38 -15.09
N ARG A 264 -22.84 -31.26 -14.56
CA ARG A 264 -22.66 -32.71 -14.63
C ARG A 264 -22.94 -33.23 -16.05
N VAL A 265 -22.59 -34.49 -16.31
CA VAL A 265 -22.75 -35.18 -17.61
C VAL A 265 -24.18 -35.10 -18.16
N ASN A 266 -25.18 -35.15 -17.28
CA ASN A 266 -26.61 -35.09 -17.64
C ASN A 266 -27.15 -33.65 -17.74
N ARG A 267 -26.27 -32.64 -17.85
CA ARG A 267 -26.61 -31.21 -17.79
C ARG A 267 -27.26 -30.75 -16.48
N GLN A 268 -27.20 -31.59 -15.45
CA GLN A 268 -27.61 -31.25 -14.09
C GLN A 268 -26.62 -30.24 -13.49
N LEU A 269 -27.13 -29.38 -12.62
CA LEU A 269 -26.34 -28.43 -11.86
C LEU A 269 -25.48 -29.18 -10.85
N ILE A 270 -24.42 -28.55 -10.36
CA ILE A 270 -23.55 -29.13 -9.33
C ILE A 270 -24.02 -28.73 -7.93
N ASP A 271 -23.51 -29.41 -6.91
CA ASP A 271 -23.71 -29.09 -5.50
C ASP A 271 -22.36 -28.60 -4.95
N PRO A 272 -21.99 -27.34 -5.22
CA PRO A 272 -20.63 -26.89 -5.00
C PRO A 272 -20.37 -26.58 -3.52
N PHE A 273 -19.22 -27.00 -3.04
CA PHE A 273 -18.56 -26.40 -1.89
C PHE A 273 -17.11 -26.05 -2.25
N VAL A 274 -16.53 -25.12 -1.51
CA VAL A 274 -15.14 -24.71 -1.69
C VAL A 274 -14.34 -25.21 -0.51
N ARG A 275 -13.17 -25.78 -0.77
CA ARG A 275 -12.19 -26.14 0.25
C ARG A 275 -10.85 -25.49 -0.02
N VAL A 276 -10.21 -25.05 1.05
CA VAL A 276 -8.94 -24.32 1.01
C VAL A 276 -7.93 -25.02 1.90
N ARG A 277 -6.69 -25.12 1.43
CA ARG A 277 -5.56 -25.62 2.22
C ARG A 277 -4.30 -24.82 1.92
N VAL A 278 -3.28 -24.95 2.77
CA VAL A 278 -1.96 -24.34 2.52
C VAL A 278 -0.96 -25.44 2.14
N LEU A 279 -0.22 -25.20 1.06
CA LEU A 279 0.82 -26.08 0.56
C LEU A 279 2.18 -25.41 0.68
N GLU A 280 3.19 -26.16 1.07
CA GLU A 280 4.58 -25.71 0.93
C GLU A 280 5.01 -25.71 -0.54
N LYS A 281 6.13 -25.02 -0.84
CA LYS A 281 6.77 -25.06 -2.16
C LYS A 281 7.11 -26.49 -2.63
N SER A 282 7.35 -27.40 -1.69
CA SER A 282 7.59 -28.83 -1.94
C SER A 282 6.33 -29.60 -2.38
N GLY A 283 5.15 -28.99 -2.25
CA GLY A 283 3.85 -29.63 -2.42
C GLY A 283 3.33 -30.35 -1.18
N GLN A 284 4.10 -30.36 -0.08
CA GLN A 284 3.65 -30.91 1.20
C GLN A 284 2.54 -30.06 1.81
N VAL A 285 1.67 -30.70 2.59
CA VAL A 285 0.53 -30.03 3.24
C VAL A 285 1.03 -29.30 4.48
N ALA A 286 1.01 -27.96 4.44
CA ALA A 286 1.33 -27.11 5.58
C ALA A 286 0.11 -26.92 6.50
N ALA A 287 -1.09 -26.80 5.91
CA ALA A 287 -2.36 -26.78 6.65
C ALA A 287 -3.39 -27.64 5.89
N PRO A 288 -4.22 -28.45 6.58
CA PRO A 288 -5.19 -29.34 5.93
C PRO A 288 -6.33 -28.55 5.27
N PHE A 289 -7.24 -29.27 4.60
CA PHE A 289 -8.42 -28.64 4.02
C PHE A 289 -9.41 -28.21 5.10
N GLU A 290 -9.84 -26.97 5.02
CA GLU A 290 -11.10 -26.48 5.60
C GLU A 290 -12.06 -26.15 4.46
N ALA A 291 -13.36 -26.24 4.71
CA ALA A 291 -14.38 -26.23 3.66
C ALA A 291 -15.59 -25.37 4.06
N THR A 292 -16.20 -24.75 3.04
CA THR A 292 -17.51 -24.12 3.17
C THR A 292 -18.61 -25.17 3.24
N ASP A 293 -19.80 -24.76 3.67
CA ASP A 293 -21.00 -25.56 3.47
C ASP A 293 -21.32 -25.72 1.97
N PRO A 294 -21.92 -26.86 1.56
CA PRO A 294 -22.36 -27.06 0.19
C PRO A 294 -23.56 -26.18 -0.15
N ARG A 295 -23.59 -25.70 -1.40
CA ARG A 295 -24.80 -25.21 -2.06
C ARG A 295 -25.37 -26.31 -2.94
N PHE A 296 -26.66 -26.25 -3.23
CA PHE A 296 -27.37 -27.32 -3.93
C PHE A 296 -27.89 -26.81 -5.26
N ASP A 297 -27.63 -27.57 -6.33
CA ASP A 297 -28.09 -27.27 -7.69
C ASP A 297 -27.85 -25.81 -8.10
N ASP A 298 -26.64 -25.28 -7.90
CA ASP A 298 -26.32 -23.87 -8.14
C ASP A 298 -25.03 -23.68 -8.95
N GLU A 299 -25.14 -22.96 -10.06
CA GLU A 299 -23.99 -22.60 -10.91
C GLU A 299 -23.29 -21.33 -10.44
N TRP A 300 -24.02 -20.47 -9.71
CA TRP A 300 -23.58 -19.17 -9.21
C TRP A 300 -23.73 -19.06 -7.69
N PRO A 301 -23.16 -20.01 -6.93
CA PRO A 301 -23.30 -20.06 -5.47
C PRO A 301 -22.63 -18.87 -4.79
N SER A 302 -23.17 -18.51 -3.63
CA SER A 302 -22.56 -17.56 -2.67
C SER A 302 -22.37 -18.22 -1.31
N TRP A 303 -21.24 -17.95 -0.65
CA TRP A 303 -20.89 -18.52 0.65
C TRP A 303 -20.68 -17.48 1.74
N ASP A 304 -19.98 -16.39 1.42
CA ASP A 304 -19.53 -15.38 2.41
C ASP A 304 -18.88 -16.04 3.64
N HIS A 305 -17.93 -16.95 3.38
CA HIS A 305 -17.33 -17.80 4.39
C HIS A 305 -15.83 -17.54 4.52
N ALA A 306 -15.36 -17.25 5.73
CA ALA A 306 -13.97 -16.92 6.01
C ALA A 306 -13.23 -18.08 6.70
N LEU A 307 -12.08 -18.45 6.15
CA LEU A 307 -11.18 -19.48 6.65
C LEU A 307 -9.83 -18.84 7.02
N THR A 308 -9.19 -19.28 8.09
CA THR A 308 -7.90 -18.73 8.55
C THR A 308 -6.91 -19.83 8.80
N PHE A 309 -5.74 -19.75 8.15
CA PHE A 309 -4.72 -20.79 8.21
C PHE A 309 -3.39 -20.25 8.75
N PRO A 310 -2.67 -21.03 9.58
CA PRO A 310 -1.28 -20.74 9.91
C PRO A 310 -0.40 -20.96 8.69
N VAL A 311 0.61 -20.11 8.51
CA VAL A 311 1.51 -20.14 7.35
C VAL A 311 2.96 -20.28 7.82
N PRO A 312 3.67 -21.35 7.47
CA PRO A 312 5.06 -21.53 7.91
C PRO A 312 6.07 -20.68 7.12
N SER A 313 5.75 -20.23 5.90
CA SER A 313 6.65 -19.41 5.07
C SER A 313 5.91 -18.66 3.97
N ILE A 314 6.45 -17.52 3.52
CA ILE A 314 5.96 -16.75 2.35
C ILE A 314 6.07 -17.52 1.01
N HIS A 315 6.79 -18.64 1.00
CA HIS A 315 6.95 -19.51 -0.16
C HIS A 315 5.84 -20.55 -0.29
N CYS A 316 4.84 -20.53 0.59
CA CYS A 316 3.68 -21.41 0.51
C CYS A 316 2.66 -20.90 -0.52
N ASP A 317 1.82 -21.82 -0.98
CA ASP A 317 0.71 -21.55 -1.87
C ASP A 317 -0.62 -21.83 -1.15
N VAL A 318 -1.60 -20.96 -1.33
CA VAL A 318 -2.99 -21.24 -0.98
C VAL A 318 -3.61 -22.04 -2.12
N HIS A 319 -4.12 -23.22 -1.80
CA HIS A 319 -4.75 -24.11 -2.76
C HIS A 319 -6.26 -24.13 -2.54
N VAL A 320 -7.00 -23.60 -3.49
CA VAL A 320 -8.46 -23.49 -3.45
C VAL A 320 -9.04 -24.49 -4.44
N GLN A 321 -9.99 -25.30 -3.99
CA GLN A 321 -10.68 -26.28 -4.80
C GLN A 321 -12.19 -26.11 -4.68
N VAL A 322 -12.88 -26.12 -5.82
CA VAL A 322 -14.34 -26.24 -5.89
C VAL A 322 -14.67 -27.70 -6.14
N VAL A 323 -15.60 -28.25 -5.37
CA VAL A 323 -15.94 -29.68 -5.37
C VAL A 323 -17.45 -29.86 -5.42
N ASP A 324 -17.92 -30.82 -6.23
CA ASP A 324 -19.33 -31.22 -6.35
C ASP A 324 -19.63 -32.43 -5.46
N THR A 325 -20.72 -32.41 -4.68
CA THR A 325 -21.07 -33.47 -3.72
C THR A 325 -22.26 -34.36 -4.05
N ALA A 326 -23.07 -34.10 -5.07
CA ALA A 326 -24.38 -34.78 -5.18
C ALA A 326 -24.35 -36.29 -5.44
N SER A 327 -23.24 -36.84 -5.93
CA SER A 327 -23.17 -38.26 -6.31
C SER A 327 -22.66 -39.16 -5.17
N GLY A 328 -22.57 -38.64 -3.94
CA GLY A 328 -22.01 -39.34 -2.78
C GLY A 328 -20.49 -39.53 -2.84
N ARG A 329 -19.85 -39.18 -3.97
CA ARG A 329 -18.40 -39.09 -4.14
C ARG A 329 -18.04 -37.67 -4.54
N PRO A 330 -17.26 -36.94 -3.71
CA PRO A 330 -16.86 -35.59 -4.04
C PRO A 330 -16.00 -35.55 -5.31
N GLU A 331 -16.41 -34.77 -6.31
CA GLU A 331 -15.69 -34.63 -7.58
C GLU A 331 -15.12 -33.21 -7.75
N LEU A 332 -13.87 -33.10 -8.21
CA LEU A 332 -13.24 -31.80 -8.42
C LEU A 332 -13.89 -31.05 -9.60
N ALA A 333 -14.45 -29.89 -9.30
CA ALA A 333 -15.08 -28.99 -10.26
C ALA A 333 -14.12 -27.88 -10.76
N GLY A 334 -13.05 -27.60 -10.04
CA GLY A 334 -12.01 -26.65 -10.45
C GLY A 334 -11.01 -26.42 -9.33
N GLU A 335 -9.79 -26.03 -9.67
CA GLU A 335 -8.78 -25.68 -8.66
C GLU A 335 -7.87 -24.55 -9.13
N VAL A 336 -7.35 -23.81 -8.15
CA VAL A 336 -6.39 -22.74 -8.38
C VAL A 336 -5.39 -22.68 -7.23
N ARG A 337 -4.14 -22.34 -7.55
CA ARG A 337 -3.06 -22.13 -6.59
C ARG A 337 -2.63 -20.68 -6.61
N LEU A 338 -2.55 -20.10 -5.43
CA LEU A 338 -2.27 -18.68 -5.23
C LEU A 338 -0.97 -18.57 -4.42
N PRO A 339 0.13 -18.11 -5.02
CA PRO A 339 1.39 -17.98 -4.30
C PRO A 339 1.29 -16.85 -3.27
N LEU A 340 1.55 -17.15 -1.98
CA LEU A 340 1.42 -16.16 -0.90
C LEU A 340 2.33 -14.94 -1.09
N ARG A 341 3.42 -15.10 -1.82
CA ARG A 341 4.35 -14.02 -2.16
C ARG A 341 3.67 -12.86 -2.91
N SER A 342 2.57 -13.10 -3.61
CA SER A 342 1.81 -12.05 -4.29
C SER A 342 1.06 -11.12 -3.33
N TYR A 343 0.87 -11.54 -2.06
CA TYR A 343 0.05 -10.85 -1.07
C TYR A 343 0.88 -10.28 0.11
N LEU A 344 2.17 -9.98 -0.14
CA LEU A 344 3.08 -9.50 0.91
C LEU A 344 2.84 -8.05 1.36
N ASP A 345 2.03 -7.28 0.64
CA ASP A 345 1.71 -5.90 1.01
C ASP A 345 0.77 -5.79 2.23
N GLN A 346 0.34 -6.93 2.79
CA GLN A 346 -0.55 -7.06 3.95
C GLN A 346 -1.90 -6.33 3.78
N LYS A 347 -2.31 -6.09 2.52
CA LYS A 347 -3.64 -5.58 2.22
C LYS A 347 -4.61 -6.73 2.03
N GLU A 348 -5.89 -6.40 2.08
CA GLU A 348 -6.95 -7.28 1.61
C GLU A 348 -7.02 -7.18 0.07
N HIS A 349 -6.93 -8.32 -0.60
CA HIS A 349 -7.00 -8.46 -2.05
C HIS A 349 -8.35 -9.02 -2.44
N ASP A 350 -9.08 -8.27 -3.25
CA ASP A 350 -10.39 -8.62 -3.77
C ASP A 350 -10.24 -9.08 -5.24
N GLU A 351 -10.33 -10.39 -5.48
CA GLU A 351 -9.93 -11.00 -6.75
C GLU A 351 -10.97 -11.99 -7.31
N TRP A 352 -11.16 -11.91 -8.63
CA TRP A 352 -11.86 -12.93 -9.41
C TRP A 352 -10.85 -13.91 -10.02
N LEU A 353 -10.83 -15.12 -9.50
CA LEU A 353 -9.95 -16.21 -9.93
C LEU A 353 -10.63 -17.01 -11.04
N THR A 354 -9.96 -17.17 -12.18
CA THR A 354 -10.44 -18.09 -13.22
C THR A 354 -10.06 -19.52 -12.85
N LEU A 355 -11.05 -20.42 -12.83
CA LEU A 355 -10.86 -21.84 -12.57
C LEU A 355 -10.62 -22.57 -13.90
N PRO A 356 -9.42 -23.13 -14.13
CA PRO A 356 -9.15 -23.91 -15.33
C PRO A 356 -10.07 -25.15 -15.37
N PRO A 357 -10.55 -25.55 -16.57
CA PRO A 357 -11.38 -26.75 -16.69
C PRO A 357 -10.56 -27.99 -16.34
N THR A 358 -11.15 -28.89 -15.55
CA THR A 358 -10.51 -30.16 -15.22
C THR A 358 -10.45 -31.06 -16.46
N LEU A 359 -9.53 -32.03 -16.50
CA LEU A 359 -9.45 -32.97 -17.64
C LEU A 359 -10.78 -33.69 -17.88
N LYS A 360 -11.51 -34.04 -16.82
CA LYS A 360 -12.86 -34.60 -16.92
C LYS A 360 -13.81 -33.64 -17.63
N GLN A 361 -13.78 -32.36 -17.29
CA GLN A 361 -14.62 -31.34 -17.95
C GLN A 361 -14.23 -31.12 -19.40
N GLN A 362 -12.93 -31.05 -19.71
CA GLN A 362 -12.46 -30.94 -21.09
C GLN A 362 -12.98 -32.10 -21.96
N LEU A 363 -13.02 -33.31 -21.40
CA LEU A 363 -13.58 -34.48 -22.08
C LEU A 363 -15.11 -34.41 -22.23
N LEU A 364 -15.82 -33.82 -21.27
CA LEU A 364 -17.27 -33.70 -21.28
C LEU A 364 -17.78 -32.57 -22.18
N GLU A 365 -17.08 -31.43 -22.20
CA GLU A 365 -17.44 -30.24 -22.97
C GLU A 365 -16.94 -30.32 -24.42
N GLY A 366 -15.91 -31.13 -24.68
CA GLY A 366 -15.35 -31.33 -26.01
C GLY A 366 -14.80 -30.03 -26.61
N PRO A 367 -15.01 -29.76 -27.91
CA PRO A 367 -14.48 -28.56 -28.56
C PRO A 367 -15.20 -27.26 -28.14
N ASN A 368 -16.33 -27.36 -27.44
CA ASN A 368 -17.12 -26.21 -27.01
C ASN A 368 -16.75 -25.83 -25.58
N ALA A 369 -15.53 -25.31 -25.39
CA ALA A 369 -15.09 -24.82 -24.09
C ALA A 369 -16.06 -23.76 -23.55
N ARG A 370 -16.40 -23.86 -22.26
CA ARG A 370 -17.35 -22.94 -21.62
C ARG A 370 -16.91 -21.48 -21.78
N THR A 371 -17.82 -20.68 -22.34
CA THR A 371 -17.63 -19.23 -22.49
C THR A 371 -18.88 -18.54 -21.92
N PRO A 372 -18.76 -17.73 -20.85
CA PRO A 372 -17.54 -17.37 -20.09
C PRO A 372 -16.99 -18.52 -19.20
N PRO A 373 -15.69 -18.48 -18.84
CA PRO A 373 -15.06 -19.50 -17.99
C PRO A 373 -15.61 -19.47 -16.56
N ALA A 374 -15.43 -20.58 -15.83
CA ALA A 374 -15.74 -20.64 -14.41
C ALA A 374 -14.84 -19.67 -13.62
N THR A 375 -15.44 -18.88 -12.73
CA THR A 375 -14.70 -17.95 -11.87
C THR A 375 -15.12 -18.08 -10.41
N LEU A 376 -14.18 -17.76 -9.51
CA LEU A 376 -14.37 -17.75 -8.06
C LEU A 376 -13.92 -16.40 -7.51
N HIS A 377 -14.79 -15.74 -6.75
CA HIS A 377 -14.53 -14.47 -6.10
C HIS A 377 -14.04 -14.70 -4.67
N VAL A 378 -12.85 -14.21 -4.36
CA VAL A 378 -12.23 -14.38 -3.04
C VAL A 378 -11.66 -13.08 -2.51
N LEU A 379 -11.69 -12.93 -1.19
CA LEU A 379 -10.89 -11.94 -0.45
C LEU A 379 -9.72 -12.64 0.23
N ILE A 380 -8.50 -12.14 0.04
CA ILE A 380 -7.30 -12.71 0.64
C ILE A 380 -6.56 -11.65 1.44
N ALA A 381 -6.29 -11.93 2.70
CA ALA A 381 -5.46 -11.10 3.56
C ALA A 381 -4.34 -11.95 4.15
N PHE A 382 -3.08 -11.62 3.83
CA PHE A 382 -1.90 -12.34 4.32
C PHE A 382 -1.08 -11.48 5.28
N THR A 383 -1.03 -11.91 6.54
CA THR A 383 -0.23 -11.27 7.59
C THR A 383 1.05 -12.07 7.80
N HIS A 384 2.12 -11.69 7.10
CA HIS A 384 3.42 -12.37 7.20
C HIS A 384 4.26 -11.89 8.39
N ALA A 385 4.03 -10.66 8.86
CA ALA A 385 4.62 -10.10 10.06
C ALA A 385 3.61 -9.16 10.73
N LYS A 386 3.47 -9.23 12.05
CA LYS A 386 2.70 -8.23 12.80
C LYS A 386 3.59 -6.99 12.92
N VAL A 387 3.25 -5.93 12.18
CA VAL A 387 3.97 -4.65 12.15
C VAL A 387 3.42 -3.74 13.23
#